data_AF-A0A445EL59-F1
#
_entry.id   AF-A0A445EL59-F1
#
_cell.length_a   1.000
_cell.length_b   1.000
_cell.length_c   1.000
_cell.angle_alpha   90.00
_cell.angle_beta   90.00
_cell.angle_gamma   90.00
#
_symmetry.space_group_name_H-M   'P 1'
#
loop_
_entity.id
_entity.type
_entity.pdbx_description
1 polymer ?
#
loop_
_entity_poly.entity_id
_entity_poly.type
_entity_poly.pdbx_seq_one_letter_code
_entity_poly.pdbx_strand_id
1 'polypeptide(L)' 'MVSSFASSVAVDSTKEMIGTFSPQAEPYTHEMPEETTPSGIFARGSYSAKTKFVDDDNKSYLDITYTFDIRKDWQ' A
#
# COMPACT_ATOMS: atom_id res chain seq x y z
N MET A 1 -3.13 4.18 -4.46
CA MET A 1 -1.71 4.01 -4.84
C MET A 1 -0.94 3.64 -3.59
N VAL A 2 -0.09 2.62 -3.69
CA VAL A 2 0.83 2.19 -2.63
C VAL A 2 2.23 2.24 -3.22
N SER A 3 3.20 2.80 -2.48
CA SER A 3 4.61 2.82 -2.87
C SER A 3 5.46 2.36 -1.70
N SER A 4 6.33 1.38 -1.94
CA SER A 4 7.20 0.79 -0.92
C SER A 4 8.64 1.23 -1.11
N PHE A 5 9.36 1.43 -0.01
CA PHE A 5 10.72 1.94 0.03
C PHE A 5 11.60 1.07 0.92
N ALA A 6 12.83 0.83 0.46
CA ALA A 6 13.91 0.23 1.22
C ALA A 6 15.10 1.21 1.24
N SER A 7 15.64 1.51 2.42
CA SER A 7 16.75 2.49 2.55
C SER A 7 16.47 3.82 1.82
N SER A 8 15.23 4.31 1.90
CA SER A 8 14.73 5.51 1.22
C SER A 8 14.70 5.46 -0.32
N VAL A 9 14.96 4.30 -0.92
CA VAL A 9 14.83 4.06 -2.36
C VAL A 9 13.49 3.39 -2.63
N ALA A 10 12.73 3.90 -3.61
CA ALA A 10 11.48 3.26 -4.04
C ALA A 10 11.79 1.89 -4.68
N VAL A 11 11.19 0.84 -4.16
CA VAL A 11 11.38 -0.55 -4.62
C VAL A 11 10.15 -1.13 -5.29
N ASP A 12 8.97 -0.58 -4.99
CA ASP A 12 7.71 -1.02 -5.59
C ASP A 12 6.69 0.13 -5.60
N SER A 13 5.80 0.12 -6.59
CA SER A 13 4.72 1.10 -6.70
C SER A 13 3.53 0.57 -7.49
N THR A 14 2.39 0.44 -6.81
CA THR A 14 1.14 -0.06 -7.37
C THR A 14 0.06 1.02 -7.36
N LYS A 15 -0.61 1.23 -8.49
CA LYS A 15 -1.79 2.09 -8.61
C LYS A 15 -2.96 1.28 -9.12
N GLU A 16 -4.03 1.25 -8.35
CA GLU A 16 -5.26 0.55 -8.67
C GLU A 16 -6.44 1.53 -8.68
N MET A 17 -7.34 1.34 -9.66
CA MET A 17 -8.61 2.07 -9.77
C MET A 17 -9.70 1.23 -9.12
N ILE A 18 -10.18 1.68 -7.97
CA ILE A 18 -11.21 0.97 -7.19
C ILE A 18 -12.65 1.27 -7.66
N GLY A 19 -12.83 2.27 -8.53
CA GLY A 19 -14.09 2.63 -9.17
C GLY A 19 -14.75 3.91 -8.64
N THR A 20 -15.99 4.15 -9.07
CA THR A 20 -16.81 5.30 -8.66
C THR A 20 -17.88 4.84 -7.68
N PHE A 21 -17.93 5.47 -6.51
CA PHE A 21 -18.85 5.13 -5.43
C PHE A 21 -19.85 6.27 -5.21
N SER A 22 -21.15 5.94 -5.13
CA SER A 22 -22.19 6.94 -4.86
C SER A 22 -22.31 7.21 -3.35
N PRO A 23 -22.84 8.35 -2.91
CA PRO A 23 -23.09 8.59 -1.49
C PRO A 23 -24.11 7.60 -0.91
N GLN A 24 -23.79 6.99 0.23
CA GLN A 24 -24.68 6.13 1.01
C GLN A 24 -24.30 6.20 2.50
N ALA A 25 -25.17 5.71 3.40
CA ALA A 25 -24.93 5.75 4.84
C ALA A 25 -23.94 4.66 5.30
N GLU A 26 -24.01 3.49 4.67
CA GLU A 26 -23.21 2.33 4.98
C GLU A 26 -21.80 2.42 4.34
N PRO A 27 -20.73 2.02 5.03
CA PRO A 27 -19.39 2.01 4.43
C PRO A 27 -19.28 1.06 3.24
N TYR A 28 -18.52 1.46 2.22
CA TYR A 28 -18.11 0.54 1.16
C TYR A 28 -16.99 -0.37 1.65
N THR A 29 -17.03 -1.64 1.23
CA THR A 29 -15.92 -2.58 1.38
C THR A 29 -15.37 -2.91 0.00
N HIS A 30 -14.07 -2.84 -0.15
CA HIS A 30 -13.36 -3.23 -1.36
C HIS A 30 -12.23 -4.18 -0.98
N GLU A 31 -12.21 -5.35 -1.61
CA GLU A 31 -11.13 -6.33 -1.43
C GLU A 31 -10.02 -5.99 -2.42
N MET A 32 -8.84 -5.68 -1.89
CA MET A 32 -7.64 -5.47 -2.71
C MET A 32 -7.08 -6.83 -3.17
N PRO A 33 -6.41 -6.90 -4.32
CA PRO A 33 -5.69 -8.09 -4.74
C PRO A 33 -4.68 -8.56 -3.68
N GLU A 34 -4.45 -9.87 -3.60
CA GLU A 34 -3.42 -10.43 -2.73
C GLU A 34 -2.02 -9.98 -3.19
N GLU A 35 -1.23 -9.45 -2.28
CA GLU A 35 0.17 -9.09 -2.51
C GLU A 35 1.10 -10.06 -1.78
N THR A 36 2.20 -10.45 -2.42
CA THR A 36 3.23 -11.31 -1.83
C THR A 36 4.49 -10.51 -1.55
N THR A 37 4.94 -10.51 -0.29
CA THR A 37 6.22 -9.90 0.08
C THR A 37 7.40 -10.67 -0.51
N PRO A 38 8.48 -9.99 -0.94
CA PRO A 38 9.67 -10.69 -1.44
C PRO A 38 10.32 -11.54 -0.34
N SER A 39 11.01 -12.61 -0.76
CA SER A 39 11.66 -13.56 0.14
C SER A 39 13.16 -13.71 -0.15
N GLY A 40 13.87 -14.42 0.72
CA GLY A 40 15.33 -14.60 0.62
C GLY A 40 16.11 -13.61 1.49
N ILE A 41 17.41 -13.86 1.65
CA ILE A 41 18.23 -13.12 2.63
C ILE A 41 18.38 -11.64 2.29
N PHE A 42 18.36 -11.30 0.99
CA PHE A 42 18.51 -9.92 0.50
C PHE A 42 17.22 -9.09 0.58
N ALA A 43 16.06 -9.74 0.69
CA ALA A 43 14.78 -9.08 0.83
C ALA A 43 14.39 -8.81 2.30
N ARG A 44 15.19 -9.28 3.25
CA ARG A 44 14.94 -9.06 4.67
C ARG A 44 15.40 -7.67 5.08
N GLY A 45 14.62 -7.03 5.95
CA GLY A 45 14.93 -5.71 6.46
C GLY A 45 13.68 -4.90 6.73
N SER A 46 13.89 -3.63 7.09
CA SER A 46 12.83 -2.67 7.35
C SER A 46 12.46 -1.91 6.08
N TYR A 47 11.16 -1.83 5.85
CA TYR A 47 10.55 -1.14 4.72
C TYR A 47 9.61 -0.06 5.25
N SER A 48 9.43 0.98 4.46
CA SER A 48 8.32 1.92 4.63
C SER A 48 7.42 1.85 3.41
N ALA A 49 6.12 2.02 3.61
CA ALA A 49 5.15 2.14 2.54
C ALA A 49 4.31 3.39 2.73
N LYS A 50 4.04 4.04 1.61
CA LYS A 50 3.17 5.21 1.53
C LYS A 50 1.93 4.85 0.71
N THR A 51 0.76 5.00 1.32
CA THR A 51 -0.53 4.73 0.69
C THR A 51 -1.32 6.01 0.53
N LYS A 52 -1.85 6.25 -0.66
CA LYS A 52 -2.66 7.42 -0.99
C LYS A 52 -3.96 7.03 -1.70
N PHE A 53 -5.07 7.55 -1.21
CA PHE A 53 -6.39 7.47 -1.84
C PHE A 53 -6.69 8.80 -2.52
N VAL A 54 -6.80 8.76 -3.85
CA VAL A 54 -6.98 9.92 -4.71
C VAL A 54 -8.02 9.58 -5.77
N ASP A 55 -8.89 10.52 -6.09
CA ASP A 55 -9.81 10.42 -7.24
C ASP A 55 -9.22 11.03 -8.53
N ASP A 56 -9.99 11.01 -9.61
CA ASP A 56 -9.59 11.56 -10.91
C ASP A 56 -9.48 13.09 -10.91
N ASP A 57 -10.07 13.78 -9.92
CA ASP A 57 -9.95 15.22 -9.69
C ASP A 57 -8.69 15.59 -8.88
N ASN A 58 -7.81 14.63 -8.61
CA ASN A 58 -6.61 14.76 -7.78
C ASN A 58 -6.88 15.11 -6.30
N LYS A 59 -8.10 14.90 -5.81
CA LYS A 59 -8.42 15.11 -4.41
C LYS A 59 -7.93 13.95 -3.56
N SER A 60 -7.08 14.24 -2.58
CA SER A 60 -6.55 13.24 -1.64
C SER A 60 -7.49 13.07 -0.46
N TYR A 61 -8.06 11.88 -0.30
CA TYR A 61 -8.94 11.54 0.83
C TYR A 61 -8.17 10.95 2.00
N LEU A 62 -7.05 10.30 1.72
CA LEU A 62 -6.20 9.67 2.73
C LEU A 62 -4.75 9.60 2.23
N ASP A 63 -3.82 9.92 3.11
CA ASP A 63 -2.38 9.76 2.91
C ASP A 63 -1.79 9.18 4.20
N ILE A 64 -1.36 7.92 4.16
CA ILE A 64 -0.82 7.18 5.30
C ILE A 64 0.58 6.69 4.95
N THR A 65 1.48 6.79 5.92
CA THR A 65 2.78 6.11 5.88
C THR A 65 2.86 5.10 7.02
N TYR A 66 3.32 3.90 6.70
CA TYR A 66 3.54 2.84 7.69
C TYR A 66 4.88 2.14 7.41
N THR A 67 5.35 1.37 8.39
CA THR A 67 6.60 0.61 8.29
C THR A 67 6.35 -0.85 8.63
N PHE A 68 7.08 -1.75 7.98
CA PHE A 68 7.00 -3.18 8.22
C PHE A 68 8.37 -3.83 8.03
N ASP A 69 8.58 -4.97 8.67
CA ASP A 69 9.81 -5.75 8.54
C ASP A 69 9.54 -7.05 7.78
N ILE A 70 10.38 -7.35 6.79
CA ILE A 70 10.42 -8.68 6.18
C ILE A 70 11.41 -9.54 6.97
N ARG A 71 10.90 -10.56 7.66
CA ARG A 71 11.66 -11.46 8.53
C ARG A 71 11.55 -12.90 8.06
N LYS A 72 12.50 -13.74 8.47
CA LYS A 72 12.44 -15.18 8.20
C LYS A 72 11.29 -15.83 8.98
N ASP A 73 11.16 -15.44 10.24
CA ASP A 73 10.27 -16.04 11.21
C ASP A 73 9.39 -14.91 11.81
N TRP A 74 8.11 -15.20 11.97
CA TRP A 74 7.13 -14.32 12.60
C TRP A 74 7.08 -14.70 14.08
N GLN A 75 7.76 -13.94 14.95
CA GLN A 75 7.59 -14.07 16.40
C GLN A 75 6.37 -13.30 16.88
#